data_AF-A0A2A9G049-F1
#
_entry.id   AF-A0A2A9G049-F1
#
_cell.length_a   1.000
_cell.length_b   1.000
_cell.length_c   1.000
_cell.angle_alpha   90.00
_cell.angle_beta   90.00
_cell.angle_gamma   90.00
#
_symmetry.space_group_name_H-M   'P 1'
#
loop_
_entity.id
_entity.type
_entity.pdbx_description
1 polymer ?
#
loop_
_entity_poly.entity_id
_entity_poly.type
_entity_poly.pdbx_seq_one_letter_code
_entity_poly.pdbx_strand_id
1 'polypeptide(L)'
;MILVAFIFSIVQASLAYFLHNDMISVKIFQWIVSVIYIPLYFVLLLIGGLLEVVFGLNLLKGGVVFPYLHDALWAVGGILLLPLNLWFLKLGARCKLRT
;
A
#
# COMPACT_ATOMS: atom_id res chain seq x y z
N MET A 1 -11.09 -1.94 18.06
CA MET A 1 -10.01 -2.73 17.40
C MET A 1 -10.01 -2.52 15.89
N ILE A 2 -11.14 -2.71 15.21
CA ILE A 2 -11.24 -2.50 13.76
C ILE A 2 -10.94 -1.05 13.33
N LEU A 3 -11.49 -0.07 14.05
CA LEU A 3 -11.21 1.35 13.80
C LEU A 3 -9.71 1.68 13.90
N VAL A 4 -9.02 1.09 14.88
CA VAL A 4 -7.57 1.30 15.07
C VAL A 4 -6.79 0.71 13.90
N ALA A 5 -7.09 -0.53 13.48
CA ALA A 5 -6.47 -1.13 12.30
C ALA A 5 -6.74 -0.32 11.03
N PHE A 6 -7.95 0.22 10.88
CA PHE A 6 -8.33 1.05 9.74
C PHE A 6 -7.47 2.33 9.68
N ILE A 7 -7.35 3.05 10.80
CA ILE A 7 -6.50 4.26 10.89
C ILE A 7 -5.04 3.92 10.57
N PHE A 8 -4.50 2.85 11.15
CA PHE A 8 -3.12 2.42 10.88
C PHE A 8 -2.89 2.08 9.40
N SER A 9 -3.86 1.42 8.76
CA SER A 9 -3.76 1.02 7.35
C SER A 9 -3.76 2.24 6.42
N ILE A 10 -4.60 3.24 6.71
CA ILE A 10 -4.60 4.50 5.97
C ILE A 10 -3.28 5.23 6.15
N VAL A 11 -2.80 5.39 7.38
CA VAL A 11 -1.53 6.08 7.66
C VAL A 11 -0.37 5.40 6.94
N GLN A 12 -0.29 4.07 6.96
CA GLN A 12 0.75 3.31 6.26
C GLN A 12 0.67 3.49 4.74
N ALA A 13 -0.53 3.43 4.15
CA ALA A 13 -0.71 3.66 2.72
C ALA A 13 -0.34 5.10 2.32
N SER A 14 -0.73 6.10 3.11
CA SER A 14 -0.36 7.51 2.88
C SER A 14 1.15 7.74 3.02
N LEU A 15 1.79 7.15 4.02
CA LEU A 15 3.25 7.23 4.18
C LEU A 15 3.98 6.58 3.01
N ALA A 16 3.50 5.43 2.55
CA ALA A 16 4.06 4.75 1.39
C ALA A 16 3.87 5.57 0.10
N TYR A 17 2.73 6.24 -0.06
CA TYR A 17 2.48 7.19 -1.14
C TYR A 17 3.41 8.41 -1.09
N PHE A 18 3.65 8.97 0.10
CA PHE A 18 4.62 10.06 0.27
C PHE A 18 6.05 9.62 -0.04
N LEU A 19 6.41 8.38 0.33
CA LEU A 19 7.71 7.80 -0.02
C LEU A 19 7.83 7.60 -1.54
N HIS A 20 6.77 7.17 -2.21
CA HIS A 20 6.74 6.98 -3.66
C HIS A 20 7.02 8.27 -4.44
N ASN A 21 6.46 9.39 -3.96
CA ASN A 21 6.62 10.70 -4.59
C ASN A 21 7.88 11.46 -4.12
N ASP A 22 8.80 10.79 -3.43
CA ASP A 22 10.04 11.37 -2.88
C ASP A 22 9.78 12.61 -1.98
N MET A 23 8.63 12.65 -1.31
CA MET A 23 8.23 13.77 -0.45
C MET A 23 8.81 13.66 0.98
N ILE A 24 9.52 12.57 1.28
CA ILE A 24 10.11 12.32 2.60
C ILE A 24 11.59 12.70 2.57
N SER A 25 11.94 13.84 3.16
CA SER A 25 13.33 14.34 3.19
C SER A 25 14.26 13.55 4.16
N VAL A 26 13.69 12.93 5.20
CA VAL A 26 14.47 12.23 6.24
C VAL A 26 14.75 10.77 5.85
N LYS A 27 16.00 10.47 5.49
CA LYS A 27 16.44 9.11 5.07
C LYS A 27 16.06 8.00 6.05
N ILE A 28 16.29 8.18 7.35
CA ILE A 28 15.96 7.14 8.35
C ILE A 28 14.47 6.81 8.33
N PHE A 29 13.63 7.82 8.13
CA PHE A 29 12.19 7.62 8.04
C PHE A 29 11.81 6.93 6.72
N GLN A 30 12.49 7.24 5.61
CA GLN A 30 12.34 6.49 4.35
C GLN A 30 12.63 5.00 4.55
N TRP A 31 13.68 4.64 5.29
CA TRP A 31 14.02 3.23 5.59
C TRP A 31 12.96 2.52 6.43
N ILE A 32 12.34 3.22 7.39
CA ILE A 32 11.27 2.63 8.20
C ILE A 32 10.03 2.37 7.34
N VAL A 33 9.66 3.34 6.49
CA VAL A 33 8.50 3.23 5.62
C VAL A 33 8.75 2.25 4.46
N SER A 34 10.00 2.09 4.02
CA SER A 34 10.37 1.19 2.90
C SER A 34 10.01 -0.26 3.17
N VAL A 35 10.08 -0.71 4.42
CA VAL A 35 9.70 -2.07 4.85
C VAL A 35 8.26 -2.40 4.47
N ILE A 36 7.37 -1.41 4.53
CA ILE A 36 5.95 -1.55 4.18
C ILE A 36 5.73 -1.21 2.71
N TYR A 37 6.40 -0.17 2.22
CA TYR A 37 6.27 0.33 0.86
C TYR A 37 6.69 -0.70 -0.20
N ILE A 38 7.85 -1.36 -0.06
CA ILE A 38 8.37 -2.29 -1.08
C ILE A 38 7.39 -3.44 -1.36
N PRO A 39 6.94 -4.23 -0.36
CA PRO A 39 6.02 -5.33 -0.63
C PRO A 39 4.66 -4.83 -1.14
N LEU A 40 4.18 -3.71 -0.61
CA LEU A 40 2.93 -3.09 -1.05
C LEU A 40 3.03 -2.69 -2.52
N TYR A 41 4.07 -1.95 -2.89
CA TYR A 41 4.33 -1.52 -4.26
C TYR A 41 4.37 -2.68 -5.25
N PHE A 42 5.03 -3.79 -4.90
CA PHE A 42 5.05 -5.00 -5.74
C PHE A 42 3.64 -5.56 -6.00
N VAL A 43 2.81 -5.65 -4.97
CA VAL A 43 1.42 -6.13 -5.11
C VAL A 43 0.61 -5.19 -5.98
N LEU A 44 0.73 -3.88 -5.75
CA LEU A 44 0.05 -2.88 -6.59
C LEU A 44 0.50 -2.94 -8.05
N LEU A 45 1.80 -3.13 -8.30
CA LEU A 45 2.34 -3.25 -9.66
C LEU A 45 1.81 -4.50 -10.37
N LEU A 46 1.68 -5.63 -9.66
CA LEU A 46 1.03 -6.83 -10.19
C LEU A 46 -0.44 -6.60 -10.51
N ILE A 47 -1.18 -5.93 -9.63
CA ILE A 47 -2.60 -5.60 -9.87
C ILE A 47 -2.71 -4.66 -11.06
N GLY A 48 -1.89 -3.61 -11.13
CA GLY A 48 -1.88 -2.66 -12.24
C GLY A 48 -1.55 -3.32 -13.57
N GLY A 49 -0.53 -4.18 -13.62
CA GLY A 49 -0.17 -4.94 -14.83
C GLY A 49 -1.22 -5.96 -15.23
N LEU A 50 -1.89 -6.61 -14.27
CA LEU A 50 -3.00 -7.52 -14.58
C LEU A 50 -4.21 -6.76 -15.14
N LEU A 51 -4.49 -5.59 -14.58
CA LEU A 51 -5.56 -4.70 -15.04
C LEU A 51 -5.31 -4.25 -16.48
N GLU A 52 -4.07 -3.90 -16.81
CA GLU A 52 -3.63 -3.54 -18.17
C GLU A 52 -3.88 -4.68 -19.16
N VAL A 53 -3.54 -5.92 -18.77
CA VAL A 53 -3.74 -7.12 -19.61
C VAL A 53 -5.23 -7.44 -19.78
N VAL A 54 -6.03 -7.37 -18.72
CA VAL A 54 -7.46 -7.75 -18.73
C VAL A 54 -8.32 -6.74 -19.49
N PHE A 55 -8.06 -5.45 -19.33
CA PHE A 55 -8.82 -4.41 -20.04
C PHE A 55 -8.43 -4.29 -21.52
N GLY A 56 -7.49 -5.11 -22.01
CA GLY A 56 -7.27 -5.34 -23.44
C GLY A 56 -6.96 -4.07 -24.24
N LEU A 57 -6.40 -3.04 -23.59
CA LEU A 57 -6.09 -1.79 -24.26
C LEU A 57 -4.80 -1.94 -25.05
N ASN A 58 -4.99 -2.22 -26.34
CA ASN A 58 -4.23 -1.66 -27.45
C ASN A 58 -4.09 -0.12 -27.34
N LEU A 59 -3.51 0.42 -26.27
CA LEU A 59 -2.99 1.78 -26.19
C LEU A 59 -1.50 1.74 -26.49
N LEU A 60 -1.22 1.39 -27.75
CA LEU A 60 -0.02 1.81 -28.45
C LEU A 60 0.33 3.24 -28.03
N LYS A 61 1.57 3.44 -27.59
CA LYS A 61 2.28 4.72 -27.46
C LYS A 61 1.95 5.53 -26.20
N GLY A 62 2.76 5.28 -25.17
CA GLY A 62 3.49 6.35 -24.50
C GLY A 62 2.67 7.31 -23.65
N GLY A 63 2.59 6.97 -22.36
CA GLY A 63 2.49 7.96 -21.28
C GLY A 63 1.14 8.63 -21.09
N VAL A 64 0.97 9.19 -19.90
CA VAL A 64 -0.06 10.16 -19.48
C VAL A 64 -1.36 9.61 -18.87
N VAL A 65 -1.88 8.42 -19.19
CA VAL A 65 -3.11 7.90 -18.51
C VAL A 65 -2.82 7.00 -17.29
N PHE A 66 -1.67 6.32 -17.28
CA PHE A 66 -1.25 5.47 -16.17
C PHE A 66 -0.91 6.15 -14.83
N PRO A 67 -0.42 7.41 -14.73
CA PRO A 67 -0.11 7.99 -13.42
C PRO A 67 -1.37 8.07 -12.55
N TYR A 68 -2.52 8.47 -13.12
CA TYR A 68 -3.78 8.53 -12.39
C TYR A 68 -4.28 7.15 -11.92
N LEU A 69 -4.09 6.12 -12.74
CA LEU A 69 -4.47 4.76 -12.36
C LEU A 69 -3.57 4.24 -11.25
N HIS A 70 -2.26 4.47 -11.36
CA HIS A 70 -1.27 4.08 -10.37
C HIS A 70 -1.43 4.84 -9.05
N ASP A 71 -1.83 6.12 -9.10
CA ASP A 71 -2.21 6.93 -7.94
C ASP A 71 -3.50 6.43 -7.28
N ALA A 72 -4.52 6.09 -8.07
CA ALA A 72 -5.76 5.49 -7.54
C ALA A 72 -5.51 4.11 -6.92
N LEU A 73 -4.56 3.36 -7.47
CA LEU A 73 -4.11 2.07 -6.96
C LEU A 73 -3.60 2.20 -5.52
N TRP A 74 -2.90 3.28 -5.15
CA TRP A 74 -2.45 3.50 -3.76
C TRP A 74 -3.60 3.52 -2.73
N ALA A 75 -4.80 3.96 -3.12
CA ALA A 75 -5.98 3.87 -2.26
C ALA A 75 -6.39 2.41 -1.99
N VAL A 76 -6.24 1.54 -2.99
CA VAL A 76 -6.43 0.08 -2.84
C VAL A 76 -5.39 -0.51 -1.88
N GLY A 77 -4.18 0.05 -1.84
CA GLY A 77 -3.15 -0.33 -0.88
C GLY A 77 -3.60 -0.23 0.58
N GLY A 78 -4.38 0.80 0.94
CA GLY A 78 -4.96 0.94 2.28
C GLY A 78 -5.96 -0.18 2.63
N ILE A 79 -6.75 -0.62 1.65
CA ILE A 79 -7.69 -1.75 1.80
C ILE A 79 -6.91 -3.07 1.93
N LEU A 80 -5.81 -3.21 1.20
CA LEU A 80 -4.97 -4.40 1.21
C LEU A 80 -4.22 -4.59 2.54
N LEU A 81 -3.79 -3.49 3.16
CA LEU A 81 -3.13 -3.49 4.47
C LEU A 81 -4.09 -3.77 5.64
N LEU A 82 -5.38 -3.50 5.46
CA LEU A 82 -6.39 -3.66 6.51
C LEU A 82 -6.51 -5.08 7.08
N PRO A 83 -6.68 -6.15 6.29
CA PRO A 83 -6.71 -7.51 6.84
C PRO A 83 -5.40 -7.88 7.53
N LEU A 84 -4.26 -7.39 7.03
CA LEU A 84 -2.94 -7.63 7.62
C LEU A 84 -2.84 -6.99 9.02
N ASN A 85 -3.26 -5.73 9.15
CA ASN A 85 -3.26 -5.01 10.43
C ASN A 85 -4.26 -5.60 11.43
N LEU A 86 -5.43 -6.05 10.97
CA LEU A 86 -6.39 -6.78 11.82
C LEU A 86 -5.79 -8.10 12.33
N TRP A 87 -5.07 -8.83 11.47
CA TRP A 87 -4.39 -10.06 11.85
C TRP A 87 -3.32 -9.80 12.92
N PHE A 88 -2.48 -8.79 12.73
CA PHE A 88 -1.46 -8.40 13.72
C PHE A 88 -2.07 -8.00 15.07
N LEU A 89 -3.14 -7.20 15.09
CA LEU A 89 -3.84 -6.86 16.33
C LEU A 89 -4.43 -8.10 17.02
N LYS A 90 -4.95 -9.05 16.25
CA LYS A 90 -5.51 -10.31 16.79
C LYS A 90 -4.42 -11.20 17.38
N LEU A 91 -3.25 -11.30 16.73
CA LEU A 91 -2.08 -11.99 17.28
C LEU A 91 -1.56 -11.33 18.55
N GLY A 92 -1.44 -10.00 18.57
CA GLY A 92 -1.03 -9.24 19.75
C GLY A 92 -1.99 -9.45 20.93
N ALA A 93 -3.30 -9.44 20.68
CA ALA A 93 -4.31 -9.75 21.70
C ALA A 93 -4.20 -11.18 22.23
N ARG A 94 -3.88 -12.16 21.36
CA ARG A 94 -3.67 -13.57 21.74
C ARG A 94 -2.39 -13.77 22.55
N CYS A 95 -1.31 -13.03 22.25
CA CYS A 95 -0.09 -13.03 23.05
C CYS A 95 -0.31 -12.40 24.43
N LYS A 96 -1.06 -11.29 24.50
CA LYS A 96 -1.39 -10.62 25.77
C LYS A 96 -2.27 -11.47 26.70
N LEU A 97 -3.04 -12.40 26.15
CA LEU A 97 -3.89 -13.31 26.94
C LEU A 97 -3.14 -14.52 27.51
N ARG A 98 -1.88 -14.73 27.13
CA ARG A 98 -1.03 -15.85 27.55
C ARG A 98 -0.02 -15.48 28.65
N THR A 99 0.15 -14.19 28.92
CA THR A 99 0.92 -13.64 30.06
C THR A 99 -0.01 -13.29 31.20
#